data_AF-A0A4U3MCJ6-F1
#
_entry.id   AF-A0A4U3MCJ6-F1
#
_cell.length_a   1.000
_cell.length_b   1.000
_cell.length_c   1.000
_cell.angle_alpha   90.00
_cell.angle_beta   90.00
_cell.angle_gamma   90.00
#
_symmetry.space_group_name_H-M   'P 1'
#
loop_
_entity.id
_entity.type
_entity.pdbx_description
1 polymer ?
#
loop_
_entity_poly.entity_id
_entity_poly.type
_entity_poly.pdbx_seq_one_letter_code
_entity_poly.pdbx_strand_id
1 'polypeptide(L)' 'MAFQLKVTITPADVGRRVTVRRALPEGFRDVVGVLEAWENGVLSVRKRDGTLVEFPERVMAAAKVVPG' A
#
# COMPACT_ATOMS: atom_id res chain seq x y z
N MET A 1 2.16 -20.37 12.50
CA MET A 1 2.25 -19.89 11.11
C MET A 1 2.94 -18.54 11.11
N ALA A 2 4.12 -18.41 10.51
CA ALA A 2 4.80 -17.13 10.38
C ALA A 2 4.31 -16.43 9.10
N PHE A 3 3.60 -15.30 9.24
CA PHE A 3 3.29 -14.46 8.10
C PHE A 3 4.54 -13.64 7.78
N GLN A 4 5.20 -13.96 6.66
CA GLN A 4 6.32 -13.14 6.21
C GLN A 4 5.77 -11.78 5.74
N LEU A 5 6.19 -10.73 6.45
CA LEU A 5 6.00 -9.35 6.03
C LEU A 5 6.88 -9.12 4.79
N LYS A 6 6.24 -9.09 3.60
CA LYS A 6 6.94 -8.85 2.33
C LYS A 6 6.26 -7.72 1.57
N VAL A 7 7.08 -6.82 1.06
CA VAL A 7 6.69 -5.82 0.06
C VAL A 7 7.07 -6.37 -1.31
N THR A 8 6.09 -6.60 -2.17
CA THR A 8 6.30 -7.11 -3.55
C THR A 8 5.80 -6.15 -4.62
N ILE A 9 5.24 -5.00 -4.23
CA ILE A 9 4.84 -3.96 -5.18
C ILE A 9 6.02 -3.04 -5.48
N THR A 10 5.98 -2.42 -6.65
CA THR A 10 6.96 -1.47 -7.16
C THR A 10 6.24 -0.27 -7.79
N PRO A 11 6.92 0.83 -8.14
CA PRO A 11 6.31 1.91 -8.89
C PRO A 11 5.67 1.48 -10.23
N ALA A 12 6.11 0.36 -10.82
CA ALA A 12 5.49 -0.19 -12.03
C ALA A 12 4.08 -0.74 -11.81
N ASP A 13 3.64 -0.87 -10.55
CA ASP A 13 2.30 -1.32 -10.19
C ASP A 13 1.29 -0.17 -10.06
N VAL A 14 1.66 1.07 -10.40
CA VAL A 14 0.72 2.19 -10.51
C VAL A 14 -0.41 1.81 -11.49
N GLY A 15 -1.64 2.13 -11.11
CA GLY A 15 -2.88 1.72 -11.79
C GLY A 15 -3.40 0.34 -11.37
N ARG A 16 -2.64 -0.46 -10.63
CA ARG A 16 -3.07 -1.78 -10.15
C ARG A 16 -3.73 -1.69 -8.78
N ARG A 17 -4.61 -2.65 -8.50
CA ARG A 17 -5.19 -2.82 -7.16
C ARG A 17 -4.16 -3.47 -6.23
N VAL A 18 -3.94 -2.86 -5.08
CA VAL A 18 -2.97 -3.30 -4.07
C VAL A 18 -3.62 -3.44 -2.70
N THR A 19 -3.03 -4.29 -1.86
CA THR A 19 -3.21 -4.25 -0.41
C THR A 19 -1.89 -3.85 0.22
N VAL A 20 -1.93 -2.89 1.14
CA VAL A 20 -0.75 -2.39 1.84
C VAL A 20 -1.04 -2.35 3.34
N ARG A 21 -0.20 -3.03 4.10
CA ARG A 21 -0.12 -2.93 5.55
C ARG A 21 0.94 -1.90 5.92
N ARG A 22 0.55 -0.91 6.71
CA ARG A 22 1.42 0.20 7.15
C ARG A 22 1.69 0.08 8.64
N ALA A 23 2.93 0.29 9.05
CA ALA A 23 3.34 0.42 10.44
C ALA A 23 3.22 1.90 10.86
N LEU A 24 2.32 2.18 11.81
CA LEU A 24 2.12 3.50 12.40
C LEU A 24 2.47 3.42 13.90
N PRO A 25 2.69 4.55 14.59
CA PRO A 25 2.98 4.56 16.03
C PRO A 25 1.93 3.84 16.88
N GLU A 26 0.66 3.92 16.49
CA GLU A 26 -0.48 3.28 17.15
C GLU A 26 -0.70 1.81 16.76
N GLY A 27 0.14 1.25 15.88
CA GLY A 27 0.08 -0.12 15.40
C GLY A 27 -0.06 -0.23 13.89
N PHE A 28 -0.53 -1.38 13.41
CA PHE A 28 -0.65 -1.64 11.98
C PHE A 28 -2.02 -1.20 11.44
N ARG A 29 -2.02 -0.54 10.27
CA ARG A 29 -3.24 -0.24 9.52
C ARG A 29 -3.14 -0.65 8.06
N ASP A 30 -4.22 -1.23 7.57
CA ASP A 30 -4.31 -1.71 6.21
C ASP A 30 -5.04 -0.70 5.31
N VAL A 31 -4.60 -0.63 4.05
CA VAL A 31 -5.29 0.08 2.98
C VAL A 31 -5.39 -0.85 1.77
N VAL A 32 -6.57 -0.88 1.17
CA VAL A 32 -6.84 -1.64 -0.06
C VAL A 32 -7.44 -0.68 -1.07
N GLY A 33 -6.86 -0.62 -2.26
CA GLY A 33 -7.23 0.36 -3.26
C GLY A 33 -6.38 0.29 -4.52
N VAL A 34 -6.61 1.20 -5.44
CA VAL A 34 -5.75 1.39 -6.61
C VAL A 34 -4.54 2.22 -6.20
N LEU A 35 -3.34 1.79 -6.56
CA LEU A 35 -2.14 2.61 -6.43
C LEU A 35 -2.17 3.70 -7.50
N GLU A 36 -2.57 4.92 -7.14
CA GLU A 36 -2.69 6.03 -8.09
C GLU A 36 -1.33 6.68 -8.39
N ALA A 37 -0.43 6.73 -7.40
CA ALA A 37 0.91 7.28 -7.57
C ALA A 37 1.93 6.59 -6.65
N TRP A 38 3.17 6.55 -7.10
CA TRP A 38 4.34 6.26 -6.27
C TRP A 38 5.52 7.09 -6.77
N GLU A 39 5.78 8.18 -6.08
CA GLU A 39 6.80 9.16 -6.46
C GLU A 39 7.40 9.80 -5.21
N ASN A 40 8.67 10.21 -5.28
CA ASN A 40 9.37 10.87 -4.18
C ASN A 40 9.30 10.09 -2.85
N GLY A 41 9.26 8.75 -2.91
CA GLY A 41 9.14 7.88 -1.73
C GLY A 41 7.77 7.91 -1.04
N VAL A 42 6.72 8.42 -1.70
CA VAL A 42 5.35 8.49 -1.19
C VAL A 42 4.43 7.71 -2.14
N LEU A 43 3.51 6.94 -1.54
CA LEU A 43 2.47 6.22 -2.26
C LEU A 43 1.13 6.89 -2.02
N SER A 44 0.31 6.99 -3.06
CA SER A 44 -1.08 7.44 -2.99
C SER A 44 -2.00 6.30 -3.41
N VAL A 45 -2.82 5.80 -2.48
CA VAL A 45 -3.73 4.67 -2.70
C VAL A 45 -5.17 5.14 -2.58
N ARG A 46 -5.93 5.01 -3.67
CA ARG A 46 -7.35 5.32 -3.73
C ARG A 46 -8.19 4.13 -3.31
N LYS A 47 -8.89 4.27 -2.20
CA LYS A 47 -9.86 3.29 -1.74
C LYS A 47 -11.09 3.25 -2.65
N ARG A 48 -11.83 2.14 -2.58
CA ARG A 48 -13.09 1.95 -3.32
C ARG A 48 -14.14 3.03 -3.02
N ASP A 49 -14.13 3.59 -1.81
CA ASP A 49 -15.04 4.67 -1.39
C ASP A 49 -14.65 6.06 -1.91
N GLY A 50 -13.58 6.16 -2.71
CA GLY A 50 -13.07 7.42 -3.25
C GLY A 50 -12.06 8.14 -2.35
N THR A 51 -11.83 7.65 -1.12
CA THR A 51 -10.85 8.21 -0.18
C THR A 51 -9.43 7.97 -0.71
N LEU A 52 -8.64 9.03 -0.82
CA LEU A 52 -7.21 8.94 -1.10
C LEU A 52 -6.43 8.80 0.22
N VAL A 53 -5.54 7.82 0.28
CA VAL A 53 -4.66 7.62 1.42
C VAL A 53 -3.21 7.70 0.96
N GLU A 54 -2.50 8.67 1.51
CA GLU A 54 -1.09 8.91 1.19
C GLU A 54 -0.19 8.48 2.35
N PHE A 55 0.95 7.89 2.04
CA PHE A 55 1.92 7.47 3.06
C PHE A 55 3.33 7.26 2.48
N PRO A 56 4.38 7.49 3.31
CA PRO A 56 5.76 7.19 2.92
C PRO A 56 5.99 5.70 2.66
N GLU A 57 6.82 5.35 1.69
CA GLU A 57 7.19 3.95 1.40
C GLU A 57 7.81 3.25 2.60
N ARG A 58 8.57 4.00 3.43
CA ARG A 58 9.24 3.48 4.63
C ARG A 58 8.30 2.93 5.70
N VAL A 59 7.01 3.28 5.65
CA VAL A 59 6.04 2.75 6.62
C VAL A 59 5.39 1.46 6.15
N MET A 60 5.65 0.99 4.93
CA MET A 60 5.10 -0.28 4.45
C MET A 60 5.72 -1.46 5.19
N ALA A 61 4.89 -2.22 5.90
CA ALA A 61 5.28 -3.47 6.53
C ALA A 61 5.07 -4.66 5.58
N ALA A 62 4.00 -4.65 4.79
CA ALA A 62 3.76 -5.64 3.75
C ALA A 62 2.91 -5.04 2.65
N ALA A 63 3.13 -5.46 1.41
CA ALA A 63 2.33 -5.00 0.29
C ALA A 63 2.38 -5.99 -0.86
N LYS A 64 1.25 -6.18 -1.53
CA LYS A 64 1.15 -6.98 -2.76
C LYS A 64 0.06 -6.45 -3.68
N VAL A 65 0.22 -6.73 -4.97
CA VAL A 65 -0.89 -6.62 -5.91
C VAL A 65 -1.94 -7.67 -5.58
N VAL A 66 -3.21 -7.30 -5.72
CA VAL A 66 -4.35 -8.21 -5.56
C VAL A 66 -5.18 -8.25 -6.85
N PRO A 67 -5.88 -9.35 -7.12
CA PRO A 67 -6.89 -9.38 -8.18
C PRO A 67 -7.94 -8.29 -7.96
N GLY A 68 -8.34 -7.63 -9.05
CA GLY A 68 -9.37 -6.60 -9.09
C GLY A 68 -10.73 -7.17 -9.44
#